data_AF-A0A830CKB8-F1
#
_entry.id   AF-A0A830CKB8-F1
#
_cell.length_a   1.000
_cell.length_b   1.000
_cell.length_c   1.000
_cell.angle_alpha   90.00
_cell.angle_beta   90.00
_cell.angle_gamma   90.00
#
_symmetry.space_group_name_H-M   'P 1'
#
loop_
_entity.id
_entity.type
_entity.pdbx_description
1 polymer ?
#
loop_
_entity_poly.entity_id
_entity_poly.type
_entity_poly.pdbx_seq_one_letter_code
_entity_poly.pdbx_strand_id
1 'polypeptide(L)'
;MGAEWKVPYKIFSHDSGWLVFKFESEEHRQHVLSGGPYSIYGRTLMLTMLLKCFEFDKNVFRFISVWIRLPGLPLDLWNSKSLSAIALAVGKPIVTDMLTRQRERVSFARVLVEVPTPEKLVHSV
;
A
#
# COMPACT_ATOMS: atom_id res chain seq x y z
N MET A 1 5.28 19.50 -7.75
CA MET A 1 5.46 18.39 -8.71
C MET A 1 4.96 17.12 -8.07
N GLY A 2 3.77 16.67 -8.47
CA GLY A 2 3.08 15.51 -7.89
C GLY A 2 3.66 14.21 -8.41
N ALA A 3 3.41 13.11 -7.71
CA ALA A 3 3.91 11.79 -8.07
C ALA A 3 3.56 11.44 -9.53
N GLU A 4 4.56 11.29 -10.39
CA GLU A 4 4.38 10.90 -11.79
C GLU A 4 4.08 9.40 -11.87
N TRP A 5 2.83 9.04 -11.65
CA TRP A 5 2.37 7.64 -11.75
C TRP A 5 2.30 7.12 -13.19
N LYS A 6 2.47 8.00 -14.19
CA LYS A 6 2.48 7.68 -15.64
C LYS A 6 1.30 6.80 -16.09
N VAL A 7 0.19 6.82 -15.36
CA VAL A 7 -1.07 6.14 -15.65
C VAL A 7 -2.23 7.14 -15.55
N PRO A 8 -3.32 6.97 -16.31
CA PRO A 8 -4.49 7.84 -16.20
C PRO A 8 -5.23 7.60 -14.86
N TYR A 9 -5.57 8.68 -14.17
CA TYR A 9 -6.37 8.65 -12.94
C TYR A 9 -7.19 9.93 -12.76
N LYS A 10 -8.26 9.84 -11.98
CA LYS A 10 -9.06 10.99 -11.51
C LYS A 10 -8.87 11.18 -10.01
N ILE A 11 -8.74 12.42 -9.56
CA ILE A 11 -8.64 12.78 -8.14
C ILE A 11 -9.98 13.35 -7.67
N PHE A 12 -10.45 12.90 -6.52
CA PHE A 12 -11.56 13.49 -5.80
C PHE A 12 -11.08 13.92 -4.41
N SER A 13 -11.28 15.18 -4.06
CA SER A 13 -11.02 15.72 -2.73
C SER A 13 -12.27 15.65 -1.87
N HIS A 14 -12.13 15.21 -0.63
CA HIS A 14 -13.18 15.26 0.38
C HIS A 14 -12.88 16.35 1.41
N ASP A 15 -13.90 17.02 1.94
CA ASP A 15 -13.76 18.14 2.89
C ASP A 15 -13.04 17.75 4.20
N SER A 16 -13.02 16.47 4.53
CA SER A 16 -12.25 15.94 5.67
C SER A 16 -10.75 15.74 5.37
N GLY A 17 -10.25 16.21 4.24
CA GLY A 17 -8.83 16.14 3.86
C GLY A 17 -8.41 14.86 3.13
N TRP A 18 -9.36 13.99 2.75
CA TRP A 18 -9.06 12.78 2.00
C TRP A 18 -8.86 13.08 0.50
N LEU A 19 -7.94 12.35 -0.11
CA LEU A 19 -7.76 12.31 -1.55
C LEU A 19 -8.08 10.90 -2.06
N VAL A 20 -9.09 10.78 -2.91
CA VAL A 20 -9.48 9.52 -3.54
C VAL A 20 -8.99 9.50 -4.97
N PHE A 21 -8.20 8.48 -5.30
CA PHE A 21 -7.68 8.26 -6.64
C PHE A 21 -8.48 7.14 -7.32
N LYS A 22 -9.15 7.48 -8.42
CA LYS A 22 -9.87 6.51 -9.25
C LYS A 22 -9.04 6.17 -10.49
N PHE A 23 -8.75 4.89 -10.64
CA PHE A 23 -8.04 4.33 -11.80
C PHE A 23 -9.03 3.62 -12.72
N GLU A 24 -8.71 3.57 -14.02
CA GLU A 24 -9.52 2.90 -15.04
C GLU A 24 -9.35 1.38 -15.04
N SER A 25 -8.19 0.90 -14.63
CA SER A 25 -7.85 -0.52 -14.52
C SER A 25 -7.35 -0.86 -13.12
N GLU A 26 -7.62 -2.09 -12.69
CA GLU A 26 -6.98 -2.68 -11.52
C GLU A 26 -5.46 -2.75 -11.67
N GLU A 27 -4.94 -3.02 -12.88
CA GLU A 27 -3.49 -3.06 -13.13
C GLU A 27 -2.85 -1.68 -12.88
N HIS A 28 -3.49 -0.59 -13.31
CA HIS A 28 -2.99 0.77 -13.03
C HIS A 28 -2.98 1.07 -11.53
N ARG A 29 -4.05 0.68 -10.82
CA ARG A 29 -4.13 0.83 -9.36
C ARG A 29 -3.03 0.01 -8.67
N GLN A 30 -2.84 -1.23 -9.08
CA GLN A 30 -1.79 -2.10 -8.54
C GLN A 30 -0.40 -1.57 -8.87
N HIS A 31 -0.17 -1.04 -10.07
CA HIS A 31 1.08 -0.39 -10.47
C HIS A 31 1.43 0.77 -9.53
N VAL A 32 0.47 1.65 -9.26
CA VAL A 32 0.67 2.76 -8.31
C VAL A 32 0.86 2.26 -6.88
N LEU A 33 0.00 1.37 -6.39
CA LEU A 33 0.17 0.81 -5.04
C LEU A 33 1.52 0.09 -4.87
N SER A 34 1.99 -0.59 -5.92
CA SER A 34 3.27 -1.30 -5.98
C SER A 34 4.49 -0.37 -6.20
N GLY A 35 4.32 0.88 -6.62
CA GLY A 35 5.45 1.77 -6.93
C GLY A 35 6.00 2.58 -5.74
N GLY A 36 5.28 2.65 -4.62
CA GLY A 36 5.61 3.55 -3.49
C GLY A 36 6.95 3.29 -2.76
N PRO A 37 7.36 4.23 -1.86
CA PRO A 37 6.59 5.36 -1.33
C PRO A 37 6.60 6.62 -2.21
N TYR A 38 5.52 7.40 -2.16
CA TYR A 38 5.38 8.67 -2.88
C TYR A 38 5.40 9.84 -1.91
N SER A 39 5.97 10.96 -2.32
CA SER A 39 5.95 12.21 -1.55
C SER A 39 5.48 13.37 -2.40
N ILE A 40 4.60 14.21 -1.84
CA ILE A 40 4.17 15.48 -2.44
C ILE A 40 4.59 16.60 -1.48
N TYR A 41 5.39 17.55 -1.96
CA TYR A 41 5.92 18.68 -1.16
C TYR A 41 6.55 18.23 0.18
N GLY A 42 7.34 17.15 0.15
CA GLY A 42 8.00 16.60 1.34
C GLY A 42 7.09 15.80 2.28
N ARG A 43 5.79 15.70 1.99
CA ARG A 43 4.84 14.88 2.76
C ARG A 43 4.62 13.54 2.08
N THR A 44 4.88 12.44 2.79
CA THR A 44 4.66 11.08 2.27
C THR A 44 3.17 10.79 2.15
N LEU A 45 2.75 10.32 0.97
CA LEU A 45 1.41 9.82 0.75
C LEU A 45 1.29 8.39 1.25
N MET A 46 0.35 8.16 2.17
CA MET A 46 -0.12 6.81 2.50
C MET A 46 -1.23 6.45 1.52
N LEU A 47 -0.91 5.63 0.52
CA LEU A 47 -1.87 5.09 -0.42
C LEU A 47 -2.38 3.74 0.07
N THR A 48 -3.70 3.60 0.18
CA THR A 48 -4.36 2.33 0.50
C THR A 48 -5.52 2.09 -0.45
N MET A 49 -5.94 0.83 -0.59
CA MET A 49 -7.17 0.50 -1.30
C MET A 49 -8.37 0.78 -0.38
N LEU A 50 -9.37 1.50 -0.89
CA LEU A 50 -10.63 1.69 -0.17
C LEU A 50 -11.38 0.34 -0.10
N LEU A 51 -11.80 -0.04 1.11
CA LEU A 51 -12.62 -1.22 1.34
C LEU A 51 -14.06 -0.97 0.84
N LYS A 52 -14.80 -2.05 0.54
CA LYS A 52 -16.18 -1.97 0.02
C LYS A 52 -17.16 -1.18 0.92
N CYS A 53 -16.87 -1.09 2.23
CA CYS A 53 -17.69 -0.37 3.21
C CYS A 53 -16.95 0.82 3.80
N PHE A 54 -16.11 1.48 3.00
CA PHE A 54 -15.36 2.64 3.47
C PHE A 54 -16.28 3.84 3.70
N GLU A 55 -16.26 4.38 4.91
CA GLU A 55 -16.87 5.67 5.25
C GLU A 55 -15.78 6.71 5.47
N PHE A 56 -16.06 7.97 5.15
CA PHE A 56 -15.11 9.08 5.35
C PHE A 56 -15.10 9.58 6.81
N ASP A 57 -15.16 8.68 7.79
CA ASP A 57 -15.07 9.01 9.22
C ASP A 57 -13.60 9.10 9.66
N LYS A 58 -13.29 10.10 10.50
CA LYS A 58 -11.97 10.34 11.10
C LYS A 58 -11.49 9.16 11.96
N ASN A 59 -12.39 8.32 12.46
CA ASN A 59 -12.08 7.11 13.24
C ASN A 59 -11.70 5.88 12.39
N VAL A 60 -11.73 5.99 11.06
CA VAL A 60 -11.58 4.85 10.13
C VAL A 60 -10.13 4.39 9.99
N PHE A 61 -9.17 5.21 10.37
CA PHE A 61 -7.78 4.81 10.44
C PHE A 61 -7.49 4.05 11.74
N ARG A 62 -8.25 3.01 12.09
CA ARG A 62 -7.77 2.04 13.09
C ARG A 62 -6.66 1.16 12.53
N PHE A 63 -6.74 0.88 11.23
CA PHE A 63 -5.76 0.06 10.51
C PHE A 63 -5.39 0.70 9.17
N ILE A 64 -4.13 0.54 8.77
CA ILE A 64 -3.58 0.96 7.47
C ILE A 64 -2.96 -0.23 6.76
N SER A 65 -3.02 -0.23 5.43
CA SER A 65 -2.35 -1.24 4.60
C SER A 65 -0.96 -0.72 4.19
N VAL A 66 0.09 -1.40 4.62
CA VAL A 66 1.50 -1.05 4.33
C VAL A 66 2.19 -2.18 3.56
N TRP A 67 2.98 -1.80 2.56
CA TRP A 67 3.80 -2.75 1.82
C TRP A 67 5.12 -2.98 2.54
N ILE A 68 5.36 -4.20 3.00
CA ILE A 68 6.66 -4.60 3.56
C ILE A 68 7.54 -5.19 2.46
N ARG A 69 8.82 -4.82 2.48
CA ARG A 69 9.86 -5.40 1.61
C ARG A 69 10.69 -6.38 2.43
N LEU A 70 10.94 -7.56 1.87
CA LEU A 70 11.70 -8.65 2.46
C LEU A 70 12.94 -8.92 1.59
N PRO A 71 13.99 -8.09 1.70
CA PRO A 71 15.24 -8.30 0.97
C PRO A 71 15.98 -9.54 1.50
N GLY A 72 16.67 -10.26 0.62
CA GLY A 72 17.48 -11.43 0.99
C GLY A 72 16.68 -12.68 1.37
N LEU A 73 15.34 -12.66 1.26
CA LEU A 73 14.52 -13.84 1.50
C LEU A 73 14.80 -14.92 0.43
N PRO A 74 15.18 -16.16 0.81
CA PRO A 74 15.40 -17.24 -0.14
C PRO A 74 14.19 -17.49 -1.04
N LEU A 75 14.40 -17.69 -2.36
CA LEU A 75 13.33 -17.84 -3.35
C LEU A 75 12.37 -19.00 -3.05
N ASP A 76 12.82 -20.05 -2.36
CA ASP A 76 11.97 -21.17 -1.93
C ASP A 76 10.88 -20.74 -0.94
N LEU A 77 11.11 -19.65 -0.21
CA LEU A 77 10.17 -19.04 0.72
C LEU A 77 9.23 -18.03 0.05
N TRP A 78 9.32 -17.83 -1.27
CA TRP A 78 8.43 -16.94 -2.03
C TRP A 78 7.14 -17.65 -2.45
N ASN A 79 6.56 -18.38 -1.51
CA ASN A 79 5.27 -19.03 -1.66
C ASN A 79 4.27 -18.37 -0.69
N SER A 80 2.98 -18.46 -1.02
CA SER A 80 1.91 -17.78 -0.26
C SER A 80 1.95 -18.10 1.24
N LYS A 81 2.27 -19.36 1.61
CA LYS A 81 2.29 -19.82 3.00
C LYS A 81 3.43 -19.19 3.79
N SER A 82 4.65 -19.26 3.27
CA SER A 82 5.83 -18.68 3.90
C SER A 82 5.74 -17.15 3.99
N LEU A 83 5.32 -16.49 2.92
CA LEU A 83 5.17 -15.02 2.90
C LEU A 83 4.09 -14.54 3.88
N SER A 84 2.95 -15.23 3.93
CA SER A 84 1.89 -14.91 4.90
C SER A 84 2.35 -15.14 6.34
N ALA A 85 3.12 -16.21 6.61
CA ALA A 85 3.65 -16.47 7.95
C ALA A 85 4.62 -15.38 8.42
N ILE A 86 5.48 -14.88 7.54
CA ILE A 86 6.39 -13.77 7.86
C ILE A 86 5.60 -12.48 8.05
N ALA A 87 4.64 -12.19 7.17
CA ALA A 87 3.82 -11.00 7.24
C ALA A 87 2.94 -10.94 8.49
N LEU A 88 2.51 -12.09 9.03
CA LEU A 88 1.76 -12.20 10.29
C LEU A 88 2.50 -11.60 11.49
N ALA A 89 3.83 -11.60 11.48
CA ALA A 89 4.63 -10.98 12.54
C ALA A 89 4.55 -9.44 12.53
N VAL A 90 4.19 -8.85 11.40
CA VAL A 90 4.05 -7.39 11.24
C VAL A 90 2.60 -6.95 11.43
N GLY A 91 1.65 -7.75 10.95
CA GLY A 91 0.21 -7.47 11.02
C GLY A 91 -0.58 -8.50 10.22
N LYS A 92 -1.79 -8.17 9.80
CA LYS A 92 -2.62 -9.13 9.03
C LYS A 92 -2.24 -9.09 7.54
N PRO A 93 -1.72 -10.19 6.96
CA PRO A 93 -1.39 -10.23 5.53
C PRO A 93 -2.64 -10.07 4.68
N ILE A 94 -2.57 -9.23 3.64
CA ILE A 94 -3.68 -8.98 2.72
C ILE A 94 -3.38 -9.60 1.35
N VAL A 95 -2.27 -9.20 0.72
CA VAL A 95 -1.95 -9.61 -0.65
C VAL A 95 -0.44 -9.66 -0.87
N THR A 96 0.01 -10.63 -1.69
CA THR A 96 1.39 -10.67 -2.16
C THR A 96 1.52 -9.86 -3.44
N ASP A 97 2.59 -9.07 -3.56
CA ASP A 97 2.86 -8.28 -4.75
C ASP A 97 2.95 -9.16 -6.01
N MET A 98 2.39 -8.67 -7.13
CA MET A 98 2.29 -9.46 -8.36
C MET A 98 3.66 -9.89 -8.89
N LEU A 99 4.66 -9.00 -8.85
CA LEU A 99 6.02 -9.30 -9.29
C LEU A 99 6.71 -10.31 -8.38
N THR A 100 6.38 -10.31 -7.08
CA THR A 100 6.83 -11.35 -6.13
C THR A 100 6.15 -12.69 -6.43
N ARG A 101 4.84 -12.69 -6.71
CA ARG A 101 4.09 -13.91 -7.04
C ARG A 101 4.55 -14.56 -8.35
N GLN A 102 4.81 -13.75 -9.38
CA GLN A 102 5.29 -14.19 -10.69
C GLN A 102 6.81 -14.40 -10.72
N ARG A 103 7.53 -14.01 -9.66
CA ARG A 103 8.99 -14.05 -9.56
C ARG A 103 9.71 -13.24 -10.65
N GLU A 104 9.06 -12.20 -11.15
CA GLU A 104 9.63 -11.28 -12.15
C GLU A 104 10.62 -10.28 -11.52
N ARG A 105 10.52 -10.03 -10.21
CA ARG A 105 11.47 -9.22 -9.44
C ARG A 105 12.12 -10.05 -8.36
N VAL A 106 13.40 -10.37 -8.50
CA VAL A 106 14.16 -11.22 -7.55
C VAL A 106 14.92 -10.46 -6.46
N SER A 107 14.94 -9.13 -6.49
CA SER A 107 15.68 -8.32 -5.50
C SER A 107 15.09 -8.37 -4.08
N PHE A 108 13.77 -8.55 -3.97
CA PHE A 108 13.05 -8.67 -2.70
C PHE A 108 11.65 -9.25 -2.90
N ALA A 109 11.17 -9.99 -1.91
CA ALA A 109 9.76 -10.33 -1.81
C ALA A 109 8.98 -9.15 -1.19
N ARG A 110 7.70 -9.02 -1.53
CA ARG A 110 6.88 -7.93 -1.05
C ARG A 110 5.45 -8.38 -0.75
N VAL A 111 4.92 -7.96 0.39
CA VAL A 111 3.59 -8.32 0.89
C VAL A 111 2.90 -7.09 1.45
N LEU A 112 1.60 -6.94 1.16
CA LEU A 112 0.74 -5.91 1.75
C LEU A 112 0.19 -6.44 3.07
N VAL A 113 0.35 -5.66 4.13
CA VAL A 113 -0.03 -6.03 5.49
C VAL A 113 -0.90 -4.93 6.09
N GLU A 114 -2.02 -5.31 6.69
CA GLU A 114 -2.86 -4.44 7.51
C GLU A 114 -2.27 -4.35 8.92
N VAL A 115 -1.91 -3.14 9.34
CA VAL A 115 -1.33 -2.85 10.67
C VAL A 115 -2.16 -1.78 11.37
N PRO A 116 -2.23 -1.76 12.71
CA PRO A 116 -2.87 -0.67 13.43
C PRO A 116 -2.23 0.67 13.06
N THR A 117 -3.04 1.71 12.89
CA THR A 117 -2.51 3.05 12.64
C THR A 117 -1.80 3.55 13.90
N PRO A 118 -0.59 4.12 13.80
CA PRO A 118 0.04 4.76 14.94
C PRO A 118 -0.83 5.89 15.47
N GLU A 119 -1.02 5.92 16.80
CA GLU A 119 -1.82 6.91 17.54
C GLU A 119 -1.39 8.37 17.26
N LYS A 120 -0.14 8.57 16.81
CA LYS A 120 0.39 9.84 16.34
C LYS A 120 0.78 9.72 14.87
N LEU A 121 -0.13 10.05 13.97
CA LEU A 121 0.27 10.64 12.70
C LEU A 121 0.82 12.02 13.07
N VAL A 122 2.14 12.16 13.13
CA VAL A 122 2.79 13.45 13.42
C VAL A 122 2.20 14.52 12.50
N HIS A 123 1.32 15.34 13.05
CA HIS A 123 0.97 16.63 12.49
C HIS A 123 2.22 17.50 12.61
N SER A 124 3.06 17.51 11.58
CA SER A 124 4.02 18.60 11.45
C SER A 124 3.25 19.82 10.99
N VAL A 125 3.16 20.78 11.93
CA VAL A 125 2.88 22.20 11.72
C VAL A 125 3.66 22.71 10.50
#